data_AF-A0A537EP79-F1
#
_entry.id   AF-A0A537EP79-F1
#
_cell.length_a   1.000
_cell.length_b   1.000
_cell.length_c   1.000
_cell.angle_alpha   90.00
_cell.angle_beta   90.00
_cell.angle_gamma   90.00
#
_symmetry.space_group_name_H-M   'P 1'
#
loop_
_entity.id
_entity.type
_entity.pdbx_description
1 polymer ?
#
loop_
_entity_poly.entity_id
_entity_poly.type
_entity_poly.pdbx_seq_one_letter_code
_entity_poly.pdbx_strand_id
1 'polypeptide(L)'
;MIGERNIERFWEYVVALDFWTFHNPSDEKIATAFLDTLTKFGFQPSKYGDQDPPKKRFDRLSRDKVVHEWVKHPGQLILERLGENGFQALLHLSQAQNRPVLITFALPDNYFGSANNVSKFLEFSEELYALFRPFQGNIAHKKDWDDKTVAIAPIKIGERTIKAEVHNSPQPTKGLPGIFWANYLGPDYVHLYSKDKVESVPSYSKKELADGGYLILTSPSPLDYAKPETKKIEQDIIEYLGRDAVFDKTLPDRPLRSPFLNRNEPYTPTAKSPLPSSMSSNLRACPECGEEKRTVETSKDRTNKLVGFKCLNCGAIWAVHTSLLRAPGRSFSRRLRRTIE
;
A
#
# COMPACT_ATOMS: atom_id res chain seq x y z
N MET A 1 -32.56 -11.59 -1.43
CA MET A 1 -31.98 -11.22 -0.13
C MET A 1 -30.51 -10.94 -0.34
N ILE A 2 -30.11 -9.68 -0.27
CA ILE A 2 -28.73 -9.24 -0.55
C ILE A 2 -27.94 -9.51 0.74
N GLY A 3 -27.18 -10.61 0.74
CA GLY A 3 -26.34 -11.01 1.86
C GLY A 3 -25.40 -9.89 2.27
N GLU A 4 -25.23 -9.74 3.59
CA GLU A 4 -24.31 -8.80 4.22
C GLU A 4 -22.91 -8.97 3.61
N ARG A 5 -22.45 -7.90 2.95
CA ARG A 5 -21.15 -7.80 2.29
C ARG A 5 -20.07 -7.62 3.34
N ASN A 6 -19.15 -8.57 3.47
CA ASN A 6 -17.92 -8.35 4.21
C ASN A 6 -16.83 -7.87 3.23
N ILE A 7 -16.66 -6.56 3.11
CA ILE A 7 -15.52 -5.92 2.42
C ILE A 7 -14.18 -6.48 2.97
N GLU A 8 -14.18 -6.89 4.24
CA GLU A 8 -13.08 -7.59 4.92
C GLU A 8 -12.59 -8.83 4.16
N ARG A 9 -13.48 -9.57 3.48
CA ARG A 9 -13.11 -10.78 2.72
C ARG A 9 -12.46 -10.48 1.37
N PHE A 10 -12.66 -9.29 0.82
CA PHE A 10 -12.06 -8.93 -0.48
C PHE A 10 -10.55 -8.92 -0.36
N TRP A 11 -10.00 -8.32 0.70
CA TRP A 11 -8.55 -8.17 0.85
C TRP A 11 -7.80 -9.44 1.25
N GLU A 12 -8.47 -10.51 1.70
CA GLU A 12 -7.80 -11.76 2.13
C GLU A 12 -7.32 -12.65 0.97
N TYR A 13 -7.92 -12.47 -0.21
CA TYR A 13 -7.75 -13.33 -1.39
C TYR A 13 -7.60 -12.48 -2.65
N VAL A 14 -6.60 -11.60 -2.64
CA VAL A 14 -6.27 -10.72 -3.77
C VAL A 14 -4.84 -10.88 -4.20
N VAL A 15 -4.63 -10.58 -5.48
CA VAL A 15 -3.34 -10.24 -6.05
C VAL A 15 -3.34 -8.73 -6.28
N ALA A 16 -2.37 -8.04 -5.70
CA ALA A 16 -2.22 -6.60 -5.79
C ALA A 16 -0.99 -6.24 -6.60
N LEU A 17 -1.15 -5.31 -7.54
CA LEU A 17 -0.07 -4.55 -8.16
C LEU A 17 0.15 -3.29 -7.32
N ASP A 18 1.36 -3.07 -6.84
CA ASP A 18 1.78 -1.87 -6.14
C ASP A 18 2.91 -1.17 -6.90
N PHE A 19 2.72 0.12 -7.16
CA PHE A 19 3.69 0.99 -7.80
C PHE A 19 4.02 2.19 -6.92
N TRP A 20 5.30 2.45 -6.74
CA TRP A 20 5.79 3.67 -6.10
C TRP A 20 6.46 4.56 -7.12
N THR A 21 6.02 5.81 -7.16
CA THR A 21 6.51 6.80 -8.11
C THR A 21 6.75 8.16 -7.47
N PHE A 22 7.76 8.88 -7.95
CA PHE A 22 7.93 10.31 -7.65
C PHE A 22 7.20 11.20 -8.67
N HIS A 23 6.72 10.62 -9.77
CA HIS A 23 5.92 11.36 -10.75
C HIS A 23 4.58 11.72 -10.12
N ASN A 24 4.21 13.00 -10.21
CA ASN A 24 2.93 13.46 -9.69
C ASN A 24 1.79 12.82 -10.53
N PRO A 25 0.96 11.95 -9.93
CA PRO A 25 -0.14 11.33 -10.65
C PRO A 25 -1.32 12.30 -10.81
N SER A 26 -1.33 13.44 -10.11
CA SER A 26 -2.41 14.45 -10.11
C SER A 26 -2.42 15.30 -11.39
N ASP A 27 -2.46 14.63 -12.54
CA ASP A 27 -2.42 15.22 -13.87
C ASP A 27 -3.62 14.72 -14.70
N GLU A 28 -4.21 15.62 -15.48
CA GLU A 28 -5.42 15.34 -16.26
C GLU A 28 -5.20 14.30 -17.35
N LYS A 29 -4.03 14.31 -18.00
CA LYS A 29 -3.69 13.33 -19.04
C LYS A 29 -3.43 11.97 -18.41
N ILE A 30 -2.75 11.94 -17.26
CA ILE A 30 -2.52 10.68 -16.52
C ILE A 30 -3.85 10.08 -16.08
N ALA A 31 -4.73 10.87 -15.46
CA ALA A 31 -6.05 10.42 -15.04
C ALA A 31 -6.87 9.88 -16.21
N THR A 32 -6.89 10.60 -17.33
CA THR A 32 -7.62 10.19 -18.55
C THR A 32 -7.05 8.90 -19.12
N ALA A 33 -5.73 8.82 -19.29
CA ALA A 33 -5.07 7.62 -19.80
C ALA A 33 -5.30 6.41 -18.90
N PHE A 34 -5.24 6.58 -17.57
CA PHE A 34 -5.54 5.50 -16.63
C PHE A 34 -6.96 4.97 -16.79
N LEU A 35 -7.96 5.86 -16.86
CA LEU A 35 -9.35 5.45 -17.06
C LEU A 35 -9.56 4.75 -18.41
N ASP A 36 -8.84 5.16 -19.46
CA ASP A 36 -8.88 4.49 -20.77
C ASP A 36 -8.23 3.10 -20.72
N THR A 37 -7.09 2.97 -20.05
CA THR A 37 -6.45 1.67 -19.82
C THR A 37 -7.38 0.75 -19.02
N LEU A 38 -8.05 1.25 -17.98
CA LEU A 38 -9.07 0.48 -17.27
C LEU A 38 -10.17 -0.02 -18.21
N THR A 39 -10.74 0.85 -19.05
CA THR A 39 -11.77 0.46 -20.03
C THR A 39 -11.24 -0.58 -21.02
N LYS A 40 -10.05 -0.36 -21.59
CA LYS A 40 -9.39 -1.24 -22.56
C LYS A 40 -9.22 -2.67 -22.03
N PHE A 41 -8.84 -2.81 -20.75
CA PHE A 41 -8.67 -4.12 -20.12
C PHE A 41 -9.95 -4.63 -19.44
N GLY A 42 -11.09 -3.96 -19.58
CA GLY A 42 -12.38 -4.40 -19.04
C GLY A 42 -12.51 -4.19 -17.52
N PHE A 43 -11.72 -3.29 -16.93
CA PHE A 43 -11.75 -2.87 -15.53
C PHE A 43 -12.53 -1.57 -15.34
N GLN A 44 -13.70 -1.45 -15.98
CA GLN A 44 -14.55 -0.27 -15.79
C GLN A 44 -15.03 -0.16 -14.33
N PRO A 45 -14.75 0.95 -13.62
CA PRO A 45 -15.24 1.15 -12.27
C PRO A 45 -16.76 1.32 -12.24
N SER A 46 -17.36 0.91 -11.12
CA SER A 46 -18.78 1.15 -10.79
C SER A 46 -18.95 2.23 -9.72
N LYS A 47 -17.89 2.51 -8.96
CA LYS A 47 -17.86 3.46 -7.86
C LYS A 47 -16.51 4.17 -7.78
N TYR A 48 -16.53 5.35 -7.17
CA TYR A 48 -15.32 6.09 -6.81
C TYR A 48 -15.50 6.93 -5.53
N GLY A 49 -14.39 7.40 -4.97
CA GLY A 49 -14.38 8.35 -3.84
C GLY A 49 -13.07 8.34 -3.09
N ASP A 50 -12.95 9.15 -2.04
CA ASP A 50 -11.77 9.26 -1.19
C ASP A 50 -11.87 8.44 0.10
N GLN A 51 -12.97 7.71 0.29
CA GLN A 51 -13.25 6.85 1.44
C GLN A 51 -13.35 5.40 1.01
N ASP A 52 -12.97 4.48 1.90
CA ASP A 52 -13.17 3.05 1.75
C ASP A 52 -14.34 2.58 2.66
N PRO A 53 -15.45 2.06 2.11
CA PRO A 53 -15.72 1.87 0.69
C PRO A 53 -16.11 3.16 -0.04
N PRO A 54 -15.84 3.25 -1.37
CA PRO A 54 -16.23 4.41 -2.16
C PRO A 54 -17.75 4.55 -2.25
N LYS A 55 -18.23 5.79 -2.17
CA LYS A 55 -19.66 6.12 -2.06
C LYS A 55 -20.28 6.66 -3.35
N LYS A 56 -19.50 7.28 -4.23
CA LYS A 56 -20.01 7.89 -5.48
C LYS A 56 -20.14 6.81 -6.55
N ARG A 57 -21.17 6.90 -7.40
CA ARG A 57 -21.35 5.99 -8.54
C ARG A 57 -20.51 6.46 -9.71
N PHE A 58 -19.87 5.52 -10.39
CA PHE A 58 -19.17 5.77 -11.65
C PHE A 58 -20.08 5.40 -12.83
N ASP A 59 -20.35 6.38 -13.68
CA ASP A 59 -21.00 6.26 -14.98
C ASP A 59 -20.27 7.10 -16.05
N ARG A 60 -20.70 7.00 -17.31
CA ARG A 60 -20.06 7.73 -18.43
C ARG A 60 -20.09 9.25 -18.25
N LEU A 61 -21.11 9.81 -17.60
CA LEU A 61 -21.24 11.25 -17.33
C LEU A 61 -20.39 11.70 -16.14
N SER A 62 -19.97 10.76 -15.30
CA SER A 62 -19.12 11.01 -14.15
C SER A 62 -17.63 10.99 -14.47
N ARG A 63 -17.21 10.57 -15.68
CA ARG A 63 -15.80 10.48 -16.05
C ARG A 63 -15.07 11.81 -15.85
N ASP A 64 -15.61 12.89 -16.38
CA ASP A 64 -15.00 14.23 -16.24
C ASP A 64 -14.97 14.68 -14.78
N LYS A 65 -15.97 14.27 -13.99
CA LYS A 65 -15.99 14.52 -12.54
C LYS A 65 -14.89 13.76 -11.82
N VAL A 66 -14.64 12.50 -12.20
CA VAL A 66 -13.56 11.70 -11.63
C VAL A 66 -12.21 12.29 -11.99
N VAL A 67 -12.00 12.70 -13.24
CA VAL A 67 -10.78 13.39 -13.67
C VAL A 67 -10.60 14.71 -12.91
N HIS A 68 -11.67 15.49 -12.74
CA HIS A 68 -11.62 16.72 -11.95
C HIS A 68 -11.24 16.46 -10.49
N GLU A 69 -11.85 15.45 -9.86
CA GLU A 69 -11.51 15.04 -8.49
C GLU A 69 -10.08 14.52 -8.41
N TRP A 70 -9.62 13.75 -9.37
CA TRP A 70 -8.24 13.26 -9.43
C TRP A 70 -7.21 14.40 -9.42
N VAL A 71 -7.43 15.43 -10.23
CA VAL A 71 -6.50 16.56 -10.34
C VAL A 71 -6.55 17.47 -9.11
N LYS A 72 -7.73 17.66 -8.52
CA LYS A 72 -7.96 18.66 -7.46
C LYS A 72 -7.91 18.10 -6.04
N HIS A 73 -8.07 16.79 -5.85
CA HIS A 73 -8.25 16.22 -4.52
C HIS A 73 -6.90 15.89 -3.87
N PRO A 74 -6.59 16.45 -2.68
CA PRO A 74 -5.45 16.01 -1.90
C PRO A 74 -5.79 14.71 -1.14
N GLY A 75 -4.89 13.72 -1.23
CA GLY A 75 -4.94 12.50 -0.42
C GLY A 75 -5.03 11.25 -1.25
N GLN A 76 -6.24 10.70 -1.41
CA GLN A 76 -6.43 9.43 -2.11
C GLN A 76 -7.70 9.42 -2.96
N LEU A 77 -7.67 8.65 -4.03
CA LEU A 77 -8.84 8.30 -4.82
C LEU A 77 -8.93 6.78 -4.95
N ILE A 78 -10.10 6.25 -4.64
CA ILE A 78 -10.43 4.83 -4.76
C ILE A 78 -11.40 4.68 -5.92
N LEU A 79 -11.10 3.76 -6.84
CA LEU A 79 -12.00 3.30 -7.89
C LEU A 79 -12.34 1.83 -7.63
N GLU A 80 -13.60 1.46 -7.74
CA GLU A 80 -14.04 0.11 -7.37
C GLU A 80 -15.10 -0.44 -8.33
N ARG A 81 -14.98 -1.73 -8.63
CA ARG A 81 -16.08 -2.57 -9.10
C ARG A 81 -16.21 -3.77 -8.18
N LEU A 82 -17.42 -4.05 -7.71
CA LEU A 82 -17.72 -5.26 -6.95
C LEU A 82 -18.28 -6.35 -7.88
N GLY A 83 -18.07 -7.61 -7.52
CA GLY A 83 -18.61 -8.78 -8.24
C GLY A 83 -17.55 -9.84 -8.53
N GLU A 84 -17.92 -10.85 -9.34
CA GLU A 84 -17.08 -11.99 -9.71
C GLU A 84 -15.77 -11.60 -10.42
N ASN A 85 -15.76 -10.42 -11.06
CA ASN A 85 -14.57 -9.78 -11.65
C ASN A 85 -14.36 -8.38 -11.07
N GLY A 86 -14.56 -8.29 -9.75
CA GLY A 86 -14.36 -7.06 -9.00
C GLY A 86 -12.90 -6.64 -8.99
N PHE A 87 -12.66 -5.36 -8.75
CA PHE A 87 -11.32 -4.82 -8.54
C PHE A 87 -11.42 -3.61 -7.62
N GLN A 88 -10.29 -3.27 -7.00
CA GLN A 88 -10.12 -1.98 -6.36
C GLN A 88 -8.80 -1.35 -6.81
N ALA A 89 -8.85 -0.08 -7.19
CA ALA A 89 -7.67 0.73 -7.42
C ALA A 89 -7.61 1.82 -6.34
N LEU A 90 -6.47 1.94 -5.66
CA LEU A 90 -6.18 3.01 -4.69
C LEU A 90 -5.05 3.87 -5.26
N LEU A 91 -5.30 5.16 -5.34
CA LEU A 91 -4.39 6.13 -5.93
C LEU A 91 -4.07 7.17 -4.87
N HIS A 92 -2.83 7.19 -4.38
CA HIS A 92 -2.40 8.30 -3.54
C HIS A 92 -2.12 9.52 -4.42
N LEU A 93 -2.90 10.57 -4.20
CA LEU A 93 -2.83 11.85 -4.89
C LEU A 93 -2.12 12.86 -3.98
N SER A 94 -0.89 13.20 -4.34
CA SER A 94 -0.10 14.20 -3.63
C SER A 94 0.36 15.27 -4.61
N GLN A 95 0.24 16.53 -4.21
CA GLN A 95 0.88 17.66 -4.90
C GLN A 95 2.25 18.00 -4.30
N ALA A 96 2.65 17.35 -3.19
CA ALA A 96 3.95 17.57 -2.58
C ALA A 96 5.05 16.93 -3.44
N GLN A 97 6.02 17.75 -3.82
CA GLN A 97 7.21 17.30 -4.53
C GLN A 97 8.09 16.47 -3.59
N ASN A 98 8.81 15.48 -4.13
CA ASN A 98 9.81 14.64 -3.46
C ASN A 98 9.31 13.55 -2.50
N ARG A 99 7.99 13.36 -2.35
CA ARG A 99 7.47 12.18 -1.65
C ARG A 99 6.99 11.14 -2.65
N PRO A 100 7.38 9.87 -2.50
CA PRO A 100 6.84 8.81 -3.33
C PRO A 100 5.35 8.65 -3.03
N VAL A 101 4.54 8.47 -4.08
CA VAL A 101 3.13 8.11 -3.95
C VAL A 101 2.94 6.64 -4.32
N LEU A 102 1.94 6.02 -3.71
CA LEU A 102 1.54 4.63 -3.97
C LEU A 102 0.35 4.60 -4.93
N ILE A 103 0.44 3.72 -5.92
CA ILE A 103 -0.64 3.34 -6.81
C ILE A 103 -0.84 1.84 -6.64
N THR A 104 -2.02 1.43 -6.16
CA THR A 104 -2.38 0.03 -5.95
C THR A 104 -3.52 -0.36 -6.87
N PHE A 105 -3.44 -1.54 -7.48
CA PHE A 105 -4.54 -2.16 -8.21
C PHE A 105 -4.68 -3.63 -7.80
N ALA A 106 -5.81 -3.98 -7.19
CA ALA A 106 -6.05 -5.31 -6.64
C ALA A 106 -7.22 -6.01 -7.35
N LEU A 107 -7.00 -7.30 -7.65
CA LEU A 107 -7.99 -8.22 -8.20
C LEU A 107 -8.12 -9.44 -7.28
N PRO A 108 -9.32 -10.04 -7.18
CA PRO A 108 -9.49 -11.37 -6.58
C PRO A 108 -8.54 -12.40 -7.19
N ASP A 109 -8.01 -13.29 -6.37
CA ASP A 109 -7.06 -14.33 -6.78
C ASP A 109 -7.65 -15.30 -7.83
N ASN A 110 -8.95 -15.58 -7.76
CA ASN A 110 -9.66 -16.43 -8.72
C ASN A 110 -9.62 -15.89 -10.16
N TYR A 111 -9.41 -14.58 -10.37
CA TYR A 111 -9.18 -14.00 -11.70
C TYR A 111 -7.98 -14.66 -12.40
N PHE A 112 -6.96 -15.05 -11.63
CA PHE A 112 -5.69 -15.62 -12.11
C PHE A 112 -5.75 -17.14 -12.30
N GLY A 113 -6.94 -17.76 -12.19
CA GLY A 113 -7.13 -19.18 -12.50
C GLY A 113 -6.98 -19.53 -13.98
N SER A 114 -6.90 -18.53 -14.87
CA SER A 114 -6.71 -18.70 -16.31
C SER A 114 -5.41 -18.05 -16.79
N ALA A 115 -4.61 -18.77 -17.59
CA ALA A 115 -3.38 -18.24 -18.18
C ALA A 115 -3.63 -16.99 -19.03
N ASN A 116 -4.77 -16.90 -19.74
CA ASN A 116 -5.12 -15.71 -20.52
C ASN A 116 -5.32 -14.48 -19.62
N ASN A 117 -5.90 -14.66 -18.44
CA ASN A 117 -6.10 -13.56 -17.49
C ASN A 117 -4.77 -13.12 -16.86
N VAL A 118 -3.85 -14.06 -16.62
CA VAL A 118 -2.48 -13.76 -16.18
C VAL A 118 -1.76 -12.90 -17.22
N SER A 119 -1.73 -13.32 -18.48
CA SER A 119 -1.11 -12.55 -19.57
C SER A 119 -1.75 -11.17 -19.72
N LYS A 120 -3.09 -11.11 -19.73
CA LYS A 120 -3.83 -9.85 -19.81
C LYS A 120 -3.51 -8.90 -18.64
N PHE A 121 -3.32 -9.43 -17.43
CA PHE A 121 -2.96 -8.58 -16.28
C PHE A 121 -1.52 -8.09 -16.35
N LEU A 122 -0.59 -8.91 -16.87
CA LEU A 122 0.79 -8.47 -17.11
C LEU A 122 0.81 -7.32 -18.13
N GLU A 123 0.15 -7.47 -19.27
CA GLU A 123 0.01 -6.41 -20.27
C GLU A 123 -0.58 -5.12 -19.69
N PHE A 124 -1.65 -5.25 -18.89
CA PHE A 124 -2.24 -4.13 -18.16
C PHE A 124 -1.23 -3.45 -17.23
N SER A 125 -0.48 -4.23 -16.45
CA SER A 125 0.50 -3.69 -15.50
C SER A 125 1.67 -3.00 -16.20
N GLU A 126 2.08 -3.45 -17.38
CA GLU A 126 3.09 -2.79 -18.20
C GLU A 126 2.61 -1.44 -18.75
N GLU A 127 1.34 -1.32 -19.17
CA GLU A 127 0.76 -0.04 -19.55
C GLU A 127 0.68 0.93 -18.38
N LEU A 128 0.36 0.43 -17.18
CA LEU A 128 0.40 1.23 -15.97
C LEU A 128 1.82 1.63 -15.58
N TYR A 129 2.81 0.75 -15.80
CA TYR A 129 4.22 1.08 -15.58
C TYR A 129 4.65 2.25 -16.49
N ALA A 130 4.35 2.16 -17.79
CA ALA A 130 4.66 3.22 -18.74
C ALA A 130 3.97 4.55 -18.37
N LEU A 131 2.75 4.47 -17.85
CA LEU A 131 1.95 5.63 -17.45
C LEU A 131 2.48 6.33 -16.18
N PHE A 132 2.71 5.57 -15.11
CA PHE A 132 3.08 6.11 -13.80
C PHE A 132 4.58 6.22 -13.59
N ARG A 133 5.38 5.58 -14.45
CA ARG A 133 6.86 5.56 -14.43
C ARG A 133 7.40 5.28 -13.02
N PRO A 134 6.97 4.19 -12.38
CA PRO A 134 7.35 3.92 -11.01
C PRO A 134 8.84 3.61 -10.92
N PHE A 135 9.47 4.08 -9.85
CA PHE A 135 10.86 3.72 -9.58
C PHE A 135 11.00 2.29 -9.07
N GLN A 136 9.93 1.74 -8.47
CA GLN A 136 9.81 0.32 -8.14
C GLN A 136 8.35 -0.11 -8.11
N GLY A 137 8.13 -1.41 -8.23
CA GLY A 137 6.82 -2.01 -8.04
C GLY A 137 6.86 -3.50 -7.81
N ASN A 138 5.73 -4.06 -7.40
CA ASN A 138 5.57 -5.50 -7.30
C ASN A 138 4.14 -5.92 -7.62
N ILE A 139 3.98 -7.19 -8.00
CA ILE A 139 2.69 -7.87 -7.97
C ILE A 139 2.80 -9.05 -7.02
N ALA A 140 1.95 -9.05 -5.99
CA ALA A 140 1.99 -10.05 -4.93
C ALA A 140 0.59 -10.55 -4.59
N HIS A 141 0.48 -11.84 -4.30
CA HIS A 141 -0.68 -12.37 -3.60
C HIS A 141 -0.65 -11.90 -2.14
N LYS A 142 -1.78 -11.48 -1.55
CA LYS A 142 -1.83 -10.91 -0.19
C LYS A 142 -1.14 -11.78 0.86
N LYS A 143 -1.38 -13.09 0.83
CA LYS A 143 -0.76 -14.03 1.77
C LYS A 143 0.77 -14.03 1.67
N ASP A 144 1.32 -13.96 0.45
CA ASP A 144 2.75 -13.90 0.24
C ASP A 144 3.36 -12.58 0.75
N TRP A 145 2.62 -11.47 0.54
CA TRP A 145 2.97 -10.17 1.10
C TRP A 145 3.01 -10.20 2.63
N ASP A 146 2.00 -10.77 3.27
CA ASP A 146 1.95 -10.85 4.73
C ASP A 146 3.04 -11.77 5.28
N ASP A 147 3.27 -12.92 4.64
CA ASP A 147 4.32 -13.86 5.01
C ASP A 147 5.71 -13.23 4.96
N LYS A 148 5.94 -12.22 4.11
CA LYS A 148 7.23 -11.54 3.97
C LYS A 148 7.33 -10.25 4.79
N THR A 149 6.23 -9.55 5.04
CA THR A 149 6.27 -8.17 5.57
C THR A 149 5.58 -7.99 6.93
N VAL A 150 4.69 -8.90 7.32
CA VAL A 150 3.94 -8.80 8.58
C VAL A 150 4.64 -9.64 9.66
N ALA A 151 4.89 -8.99 10.80
CA ALA A 151 5.34 -9.64 12.02
C ALA A 151 4.30 -9.43 13.13
N ILE A 152 4.18 -10.40 14.04
CA ILE A 152 3.35 -10.26 15.23
C ILE A 152 4.26 -9.78 16.36
N ALA A 153 4.04 -8.54 16.81
CA ALA A 153 4.82 -7.95 17.89
C ALA A 153 3.97 -7.72 19.15
N PRO A 154 4.55 -7.84 20.35
CA PRO A 154 3.90 -7.40 21.57
C PRO A 154 3.87 -5.86 21.63
N ILE A 155 2.67 -5.27 21.68
CA ILE A 155 2.45 -3.85 21.93
C ILE A 155 1.98 -3.67 23.37
N LYS A 156 2.66 -2.80 24.12
CA LYS A 156 2.26 -2.43 25.49
C LYS A 156 1.26 -1.28 25.45
N ILE A 157 0.07 -1.50 25.99
CA ILE A 157 -0.99 -0.50 26.16
C ILE A 157 -1.28 -0.38 27.66
N GLY A 158 -0.72 0.66 28.29
CA GLY A 158 -0.73 0.81 29.75
C GLY A 158 0.05 -0.34 30.43
N GLU A 159 -0.61 -1.08 31.30
CA GLU A 159 -0.03 -2.27 31.96
C GLU A 159 -0.22 -3.57 31.16
N ARG A 160 -1.00 -3.54 30.07
CA ARG A 160 -1.33 -4.73 29.28
C ARG A 160 -0.39 -4.88 28.10
N THR A 161 0.03 -6.11 27.83
CA THR A 161 0.70 -6.47 26.58
C THR A 161 -0.31 -7.16 25.68
N ILE A 162 -0.56 -6.60 24.50
CA ILE A 162 -1.34 -7.24 23.44
C ILE A 162 -0.40 -7.67 22.32
N LYS A 163 -0.74 -8.73 21.59
CA LYS A 163 -0.07 -9.07 20.33
C LYS A 163 -0.80 -8.36 19.21
N ALA A 164 -0.07 -7.64 18.37
CA ALA A 164 -0.63 -6.97 17.20
C ALA A 164 0.22 -7.28 15.96
N GLU A 165 -0.43 -7.29 14.82
CA GLU A 165 0.24 -7.31 13.53
C GLU A 165 0.93 -5.97 13.31
N VAL A 166 2.21 -6.02 12.96
CA VAL A 166 3.01 -4.87 12.59
C VAL A 166 3.48 -5.08 11.17
N HIS A 167 3.05 -4.20 10.28
CA HIS A 167 3.54 -4.14 8.92
C HIS A 167 4.93 -3.51 8.96
N ASN A 168 5.97 -4.34 8.81
CA ASN A 168 7.36 -3.91 8.91
C ASN A 168 7.99 -3.62 7.55
N SER A 169 7.18 -3.50 6.49
CA SER A 169 7.68 -3.18 5.15
C SER A 169 8.49 -1.88 5.19
N PRO A 170 9.68 -1.83 4.56
CA PRO A 170 10.50 -0.64 4.55
C PRO A 170 9.74 0.49 3.85
N GLN A 171 10.08 1.73 4.21
CA GLN A 171 9.71 2.86 3.36
C GLN A 171 10.19 2.57 1.93
N PRO A 172 9.39 2.88 0.90
CA PRO A 172 9.69 2.48 -0.47
C PRO A 172 11.02 3.06 -0.98
N THR A 173 11.52 4.15 -0.40
CA THR A 173 12.82 4.74 -0.72
C THR A 173 14.00 4.10 0.00
N LYS A 174 13.76 3.21 0.98
CA LYS A 174 14.83 2.59 1.77
C LYS A 174 15.27 1.23 1.23
N GLY A 175 14.43 0.52 0.49
CA GLY A 175 14.76 -0.76 -0.12
C GLY A 175 13.52 -1.47 -0.65
N LEU A 176 13.73 -2.64 -1.27
CA LEU A 176 12.63 -3.45 -1.77
C LEU A 176 11.91 -4.14 -0.61
N PRO A 177 10.58 -4.22 -0.59
CA PRO A 177 9.82 -4.89 0.47
C PRO A 177 9.96 -6.41 0.46
N GLY A 178 10.40 -6.98 -0.66
CA GLY A 178 10.59 -8.41 -0.88
C GLY A 178 10.74 -8.70 -2.36
N ILE A 179 10.91 -9.97 -2.71
CA ILE A 179 10.76 -10.48 -4.08
C ILE A 179 9.42 -11.19 -4.16
N PHE A 180 8.56 -10.81 -5.10
CA PHE A 180 7.20 -11.35 -5.29
C PHE A 180 7.04 -11.98 -6.66
N TRP A 181 5.80 -12.29 -7.07
CA TRP A 181 5.54 -12.89 -8.38
C TRP A 181 6.10 -12.05 -9.53
N ALA A 182 5.79 -10.74 -9.52
CA ALA A 182 6.35 -9.78 -10.46
C ALA A 182 7.07 -8.67 -9.71
N ASN A 183 8.24 -8.26 -10.19
CA ASN A 183 9.08 -7.24 -9.57
C ASN A 183 9.51 -6.24 -10.64
N TYR A 184 9.07 -5.01 -10.47
CA TYR A 184 9.41 -3.89 -11.35
C TYR A 184 10.57 -3.11 -10.74
N LEU A 185 11.69 -3.06 -11.44
CA LEU A 185 12.86 -2.26 -11.10
C LEU A 185 12.94 -1.08 -12.06
N GLY A 186 12.74 0.14 -11.55
CA GLY A 186 12.93 1.34 -12.35
C GLY A 186 14.40 1.59 -12.69
N PRO A 187 14.69 2.53 -13.61
CA PRO A 187 16.05 2.80 -14.11
C PRO A 187 17.06 3.10 -13.00
N ASP A 188 16.64 3.79 -11.93
CA ASP A 188 17.50 4.09 -10.78
C ASP A 188 17.98 2.82 -10.04
N TYR A 189 17.12 1.80 -9.91
CA TYR A 189 17.50 0.51 -9.34
C TYR A 189 18.36 -0.31 -10.30
N VAL A 190 18.08 -0.25 -11.61
CA VAL A 190 18.91 -0.90 -12.63
C VAL A 190 20.31 -0.30 -12.65
N HIS A 191 20.43 1.02 -12.52
CA HIS A 191 21.72 1.69 -12.39
C HIS A 191 22.47 1.26 -11.13
N LEU A 192 21.78 1.23 -9.97
CA LEU A 192 22.35 0.76 -8.70
C LEU A 192 22.93 -0.66 -8.78
N TYR A 193 22.23 -1.58 -9.45
CA TYR A 193 22.67 -2.97 -9.57
C TYR A 193 23.58 -3.22 -10.78
N SER A 194 23.66 -2.29 -11.73
CA SER A 194 24.12 -2.44 -13.11
C SER A 194 23.18 -3.26 -14.01
N LYS A 195 23.10 -2.86 -15.28
CA LYS A 195 22.29 -3.53 -16.30
C LYS A 195 22.66 -5.00 -16.45
N ASP A 196 23.95 -5.31 -16.61
CA ASP A 196 24.46 -6.68 -16.78
C ASP A 196 24.04 -7.61 -15.61
N LYS A 197 24.05 -7.07 -14.38
CA LYS A 197 23.61 -7.83 -13.21
C LYS A 197 22.11 -8.10 -13.25
N VAL A 198 21.29 -7.10 -13.58
CA VAL A 198 19.84 -7.27 -13.70
C VAL A 198 19.50 -8.23 -14.85
N GLU A 199 20.17 -8.13 -15.98
CA GLU A 199 20.01 -9.05 -17.12
C GLU A 199 20.41 -10.49 -16.78
N SER A 200 21.35 -10.68 -15.86
CA SER A 200 21.85 -12.01 -15.47
C SER A 200 21.12 -12.59 -14.25
N VAL A 201 20.16 -11.88 -13.67
CA VAL A 201 19.47 -12.33 -12.46
C VAL A 201 18.72 -13.65 -12.70
N PRO A 202 18.82 -14.63 -11.77
CA PRO A 202 17.98 -15.83 -11.78
C PRO A 202 16.51 -15.42 -11.82
N SER A 203 15.71 -16.02 -12.69
CA SER A 203 14.29 -15.66 -12.84
C SER A 203 13.54 -16.72 -13.64
N TYR A 204 12.22 -16.76 -13.50
CA TYR A 204 11.38 -17.52 -14.42
C TYR A 204 11.37 -16.86 -15.80
N SER A 205 11.17 -15.54 -15.81
CA SER A 205 11.32 -14.71 -17.01
C SER A 205 11.67 -13.29 -16.62
N LYS A 206 12.25 -12.54 -17.56
CA LYS A 206 12.58 -11.12 -17.40
C LYS A 206 12.39 -10.37 -18.71
N LYS A 207 12.11 -9.08 -18.61
CA LYS A 207 11.87 -8.20 -19.74
C LYS A 207 12.42 -6.80 -19.44
N GLU A 208 13.22 -6.26 -20.35
CA GLU A 208 13.59 -4.85 -20.33
C GLU A 208 12.39 -3.99 -20.75
N LEU A 209 12.15 -2.91 -20.01
CA LEU A 209 11.07 -1.94 -20.22
C LEU A 209 11.59 -0.74 -21.01
N ALA A 210 10.68 0.04 -21.59
CA ALA A 210 11.01 1.08 -22.56
C ALA A 210 11.92 2.21 -22.02
N ASP A 211 11.96 2.41 -20.70
CA ASP A 211 12.79 3.41 -20.04
C ASP A 211 14.11 2.86 -19.48
N GLY A 212 14.43 1.59 -19.78
CA GLY A 212 15.59 0.88 -19.24
C GLY A 212 15.34 0.23 -17.88
N GLY A 213 14.11 0.30 -17.36
CA GLY A 213 13.66 -0.52 -16.23
C GLY A 213 13.54 -2.01 -16.59
N TYR A 214 13.25 -2.84 -15.59
CA TYR A 214 13.08 -4.29 -15.77
C TYR A 214 11.85 -4.82 -15.05
N LEU A 215 11.15 -5.73 -15.71
CA LEU A 215 10.17 -6.62 -15.11
C LEU A 215 10.80 -8.00 -14.91
N ILE A 216 10.81 -8.49 -13.67
CA ILE A 216 11.32 -9.83 -13.31
C ILE A 216 10.19 -10.66 -12.72
N LEU A 217 9.94 -11.84 -13.30
CA LEU A 217 8.95 -12.80 -12.81
C LEU A 217 9.63 -13.99 -12.13
N THR A 218 9.00 -14.49 -11.06
CA THR A 218 9.49 -15.66 -10.29
C THR A 218 8.76 -16.95 -10.64
N SER A 219 7.60 -16.87 -11.28
CA SER A 219 6.78 -18.02 -11.65
C SER A 219 5.80 -17.67 -12.80
N PRO A 220 5.13 -18.66 -13.40
CA PRO A 220 4.13 -18.42 -14.44
C PRO A 220 2.87 -17.68 -13.96
N SER A 221 2.54 -17.73 -12.66
CA SER A 221 1.28 -17.21 -12.11
C SER A 221 1.47 -16.66 -10.69
N PRO A 222 0.74 -15.59 -10.29
CA PRO A 222 0.80 -15.08 -8.92
C PRO A 222 0.29 -16.08 -7.88
N LEU A 223 -0.46 -17.09 -8.31
CA LEU A 223 -0.99 -18.14 -7.44
C LEU A 223 0.07 -19.18 -7.05
N ASP A 224 1.23 -19.15 -7.70
CA ASP A 224 2.32 -20.10 -7.50
C ASP A 224 3.29 -19.68 -6.38
N TYR A 225 2.98 -18.61 -5.64
CA TYR A 225 3.87 -18.02 -4.63
C TYR A 225 4.32 -19.00 -3.54
N ALA A 226 3.50 -20.02 -3.23
CA ALA A 226 3.80 -21.01 -2.19
C ALA A 226 4.57 -22.23 -2.71
N LYS A 227 4.76 -22.36 -4.04
CA LYS A 227 5.43 -23.52 -4.61
C LYS A 227 6.93 -23.51 -4.28
N PRO A 228 7.55 -24.66 -3.96
CA PRO A 228 8.97 -24.73 -3.62
C PRO A 228 9.91 -24.14 -4.69
N GLU A 229 9.59 -24.35 -5.96
CA GLU A 229 10.34 -23.81 -7.10
C GLU A 229 10.28 -22.28 -7.16
N THR A 230 9.11 -21.68 -6.89
CA THR A 230 8.96 -20.22 -6.81
C THR A 230 9.76 -19.67 -5.64
N LYS A 231 9.67 -20.30 -4.47
CA LYS A 231 10.46 -19.92 -3.28
C LYS A 231 11.95 -20.02 -3.52
N LYS A 232 12.38 -21.03 -4.29
CA LYS A 232 13.78 -21.16 -4.68
C LYS A 232 14.22 -20.01 -5.58
N ILE A 233 13.46 -19.68 -6.62
CA ILE A 233 13.78 -18.55 -7.52
C ILE A 233 13.81 -17.24 -6.73
N GLU A 234 12.87 -17.00 -5.83
CA GLU A 234 12.87 -15.84 -4.94
C GLU A 234 14.17 -15.75 -4.13
N GLN A 235 14.61 -16.84 -3.50
CA GLN A 235 15.87 -16.87 -2.75
C GLN A 235 17.09 -16.68 -3.64
N ASP A 236 17.14 -17.35 -4.79
CA ASP A 236 18.25 -17.23 -5.75
C ASP A 236 18.38 -15.76 -6.23
N ILE A 237 17.26 -15.03 -6.44
CA ILE A 237 17.26 -13.58 -6.72
C ILE A 237 17.83 -12.78 -5.55
N ILE A 238 17.36 -13.04 -4.32
CA ILE A 238 17.80 -12.33 -3.12
C ILE A 238 19.30 -12.49 -2.90
N GLU A 239 19.81 -13.70 -3.06
CA GLU A 239 21.23 -14.00 -2.90
C GLU A 239 22.06 -13.35 -4.02
N TYR A 240 21.58 -13.40 -5.25
CA TYR A 240 22.26 -12.83 -6.41
C TYR A 240 22.35 -11.29 -6.35
N LEU A 241 21.24 -10.61 -6.05
CA LEU A 241 21.23 -9.16 -5.89
C LEU A 241 22.04 -8.73 -4.67
N GLY A 242 22.05 -9.56 -3.63
CA GLY A 242 22.62 -9.32 -2.33
C GLY A 242 21.49 -9.18 -1.32
N ARG A 243 21.63 -9.81 -0.14
CA ARG A 243 20.54 -9.84 0.84
C ARG A 243 20.11 -8.43 1.27
N ASP A 244 21.00 -7.44 1.21
CA ASP A 244 20.73 -6.03 1.53
C ASP A 244 19.79 -5.33 0.53
N ALA A 245 19.45 -5.96 -0.60
CA ALA A 245 18.51 -5.43 -1.58
C ALA A 245 17.06 -5.44 -1.08
N VAL A 246 16.72 -6.42 -0.23
CA VAL A 246 15.34 -6.71 0.18
C VAL A 246 15.19 -6.69 1.69
N PHE A 247 14.03 -6.28 2.15
CA PHE A 247 13.63 -6.38 3.53
C PHE A 247 13.58 -7.83 4.02
N ASP A 248 13.95 -8.03 5.29
CA ASP A 248 13.81 -9.31 5.99
C ASP A 248 13.18 -9.05 7.35
N LYS A 249 11.97 -9.56 7.56
CA LYS A 249 11.23 -9.35 8.81
C LYS A 249 11.89 -9.99 10.04
N THR A 250 12.81 -10.93 9.85
CA THR A 250 13.61 -11.51 10.93
C THR A 250 14.78 -10.61 11.34
N LEU A 251 15.17 -9.67 10.47
CA LEU A 251 16.24 -8.70 10.66
C LEU A 251 15.77 -7.28 10.27
N PRO A 252 14.73 -6.73 10.94
CA PRO A 252 14.04 -5.53 10.49
C PRO A 252 14.91 -4.26 10.49
N ASP A 253 15.95 -4.22 11.32
CA ASP A 253 16.88 -3.08 11.44
C ASP A 253 18.07 -3.17 10.48
N ARG A 254 18.13 -4.23 9.65
CA ARG A 254 19.24 -4.43 8.73
C ARG A 254 19.26 -3.31 7.67
N PRO A 255 20.41 -2.63 7.48
CA PRO A 255 20.52 -1.62 6.43
C PRO A 255 20.21 -2.22 5.06
N LEU A 256 19.33 -1.54 4.33
CA LEU A 256 18.97 -1.88 2.96
C LEU A 256 19.70 -0.97 1.99
N ARG A 257 19.91 -1.47 0.77
CA ARG A 257 20.52 -0.74 -0.34
C ARG A 257 19.43 -0.21 -1.26
N SER A 258 19.46 1.10 -1.50
CA SER A 258 18.50 1.81 -2.36
C SER A 258 19.19 2.98 -3.05
N PRO A 259 18.80 3.32 -4.30
CA PRO A 259 19.35 4.48 -5.00
C PRO A 259 18.90 5.82 -4.38
N PHE A 260 17.98 5.80 -3.40
CA PHE A 260 17.39 6.99 -2.81
C PHE A 260 17.86 7.32 -1.39
N LEU A 261 18.78 6.53 -0.81
CA LEU A 261 19.27 6.75 0.56
C LEU A 261 19.91 8.14 0.77
N ASN A 262 20.46 8.73 -0.31
CA ASN A 262 21.14 10.03 -0.28
C ASN A 262 20.35 11.17 -0.93
N ARG A 263 19.11 10.94 -1.40
CA ARG A 263 18.25 12.05 -1.81
C ARG A 263 17.90 12.82 -0.55
N ASN A 264 18.46 14.02 -0.40
CA ASN A 264 18.25 14.96 0.70
C ASN A 264 16.76 15.09 1.08
N GLU A 265 16.27 14.20 1.94
CA GLU A 265 15.45 14.66 3.03
C GLU A 265 16.42 14.92 4.19
N PRO A 266 16.27 16.04 4.93
CA PRO A 266 16.57 15.98 6.34
C PRO A 266 15.68 14.90 6.93
N TYR A 267 16.12 13.65 6.84
CA TYR A 267 15.88 12.72 7.93
C TYR A 267 16.67 13.33 9.09
N THR A 268 16.04 14.25 9.82
CA THR A 268 16.23 14.26 11.25
C THR A 268 16.03 12.80 11.62
N PRO A 269 17.03 12.10 12.18
CA PRO A 269 16.69 10.94 12.96
C PRO A 269 15.58 11.46 13.88
N THR A 270 14.34 11.01 13.69
CA THR A 270 13.52 10.77 14.86
C THR A 270 14.49 10.03 15.73
N ALA A 271 14.88 10.71 16.81
CA ALA A 271 15.91 10.27 17.68
C ALA A 271 15.62 8.80 18.00
N LYS A 272 16.54 8.15 18.70
CA LYS A 272 16.03 7.26 19.74
C LYS A 272 15.13 8.10 20.64
N SER A 273 13.87 8.31 20.25
CA SER A 273 12.83 8.84 21.08
C SER A 273 12.27 7.58 21.70
N PRO A 274 12.45 7.40 23.01
CA PRO A 274 11.47 6.63 23.76
C PRO A 274 10.10 7.14 23.32
N LEU A 275 9.11 6.25 23.23
CA LEU A 275 7.70 6.60 23.30
C LEU A 275 7.54 7.95 24.00
N PRO A 276 7.02 9.00 23.32
CA PRO A 276 6.80 10.25 24.01
C PRO A 276 5.96 9.92 25.25
N SER A 277 6.55 10.16 26.42
CA SER A 277 5.89 10.05 27.72
C SER A 277 4.77 11.07 27.88
N SER A 278 4.41 11.77 26.81
CA SER A 278 3.15 12.47 26.64
C SER A 278 2.59 12.19 25.24
N MET A 279 1.88 11.07 25.07
CA MET A 279 0.84 11.06 24.04
C MET A 279 -0.03 12.29 24.28
N SER A 280 -0.29 13.07 23.23
CA SER A 280 -1.50 13.88 23.17
C SER A 280 -2.63 13.01 23.74
N SER A 281 -3.25 13.46 24.83
CA SER A 281 -4.35 12.72 25.46
C SER A 281 -5.54 12.55 24.51
N ASN A 282 -5.52 13.25 23.38
CA ASN A 282 -6.51 13.19 22.34
C ASN A 282 -5.97 12.54 21.06
N LEU A 283 -6.31 11.27 20.88
CA LEU A 283 -5.93 10.48 19.71
C LEU A 283 -6.70 10.86 18.44
N ARG A 284 -7.69 11.77 18.54
CA ARG A 284 -8.35 12.40 17.38
C ARG A 284 -7.61 13.62 16.86
N ALA A 285 -6.62 14.15 17.57
CA ALA A 285 -5.79 15.24 17.08
C ALA A 285 -4.83 14.73 16.01
N CYS A 286 -4.63 15.53 14.96
CA CYS A 286 -3.70 15.21 13.89
C CYS A 286 -2.28 15.08 14.45
N PRO A 287 -1.59 13.95 14.22
CA PRO A 287 -0.24 13.74 14.75
C PRO A 287 0.80 14.67 14.11
N GLU A 288 0.51 15.25 12.93
CA GLU A 288 1.43 16.14 12.24
C GLU A 288 1.27 17.61 12.62
N CYS A 289 0.03 18.11 12.74
CA CYS A 289 -0.22 19.55 12.98
C CYS A 289 -0.98 19.86 14.27
N GLY A 290 -1.35 18.85 15.07
CA GLY A 290 -2.09 19.02 16.33
C GLY A 290 -3.55 19.45 16.16
N GLU A 291 -4.03 19.67 14.93
CA GLU A 291 -5.41 20.05 14.65
C GLU A 291 -6.39 18.95 15.06
N GLU A 292 -7.47 19.31 15.77
CA GLU A 292 -8.46 18.38 16.29
C GLU A 292 -9.85 18.62 15.66
N LYS A 293 -10.25 19.89 15.48
CA LYS A 293 -11.61 20.23 15.04
C LYS A 293 -11.83 19.91 13.57
N ARG A 294 -10.75 19.88 12.79
CA ARG A 294 -10.77 19.58 11.35
C ARG A 294 -10.33 18.14 11.05
N THR A 295 -10.47 17.23 12.01
CA THR A 295 -10.19 15.80 11.79
C THR A 295 -11.50 15.06 11.57
N VAL A 296 -11.55 14.26 10.52
CA VAL A 296 -12.74 13.47 10.16
C VAL A 296 -12.39 12.00 10.18
N GLU A 297 -13.31 11.19 10.68
CA GLU A 297 -13.19 9.74 10.62
C GLU A 297 -13.38 9.28 9.17
N THR A 298 -12.44 8.48 8.64
CA THR A 298 -12.45 8.04 7.23
C THR A 298 -12.78 6.57 7.08
N SER A 299 -12.46 5.73 8.06
CA SER A 299 -12.69 4.28 8.01
C SER A 299 -12.85 3.68 9.40
N LYS A 300 -13.53 2.53 9.49
CA LYS A 300 -13.52 1.66 10.68
C LYS A 300 -13.21 0.24 10.26
N ASP A 301 -12.09 -0.29 10.73
CA ASP A 301 -11.72 -1.68 10.60
C ASP A 301 -12.12 -2.40 11.89
N ARG A 302 -13.13 -3.27 11.82
CA ARG A 302 -13.65 -3.97 13.00
C ARG A 302 -12.79 -5.17 13.38
N THR A 303 -12.14 -5.81 12.42
CA THR A 303 -11.25 -6.96 12.62
C THR A 303 -10.00 -6.55 13.39
N ASN A 304 -9.31 -5.52 12.92
CA ASN A 304 -8.12 -4.98 13.58
C ASN A 304 -8.44 -3.95 14.65
N LYS A 305 -9.74 -3.68 14.86
CA LYS A 305 -10.25 -2.72 15.84
C LYS A 305 -9.63 -1.35 15.63
N LEU A 306 -9.45 -0.90 14.39
CA LEU A 306 -8.88 0.42 14.04
C LEU A 306 -9.96 1.39 13.55
N VAL A 307 -9.69 2.68 13.74
CA VAL A 307 -10.46 3.80 13.18
C VAL A 307 -9.49 4.73 12.46
N GLY A 308 -9.71 4.95 11.17
CA GLY A 308 -8.94 5.89 10.36
C GLY A 308 -9.46 7.33 10.54
N PHE A 309 -8.54 8.29 10.52
CA PHE A 309 -8.81 9.72 10.55
C PHE A 309 -8.05 10.43 9.42
N LYS A 310 -8.63 11.51 8.90
CA LYS A 310 -8.00 12.45 7.96
C LYS A 310 -8.07 13.86 8.52
N CYS A 311 -6.95 14.57 8.50
CA CYS A 311 -6.91 15.99 8.82
C CYS A 311 -7.30 16.80 7.58
N LEU A 312 -8.40 17.55 7.65
CA LEU A 312 -8.81 18.47 6.57
C LEU A 312 -7.96 19.75 6.51
N ASN A 313 -7.03 19.94 7.47
CA ASN A 313 -6.11 21.06 7.47
C ASN A 313 -4.84 20.75 6.67
N CYS A 314 -4.13 19.67 7.01
CA CYS A 314 -2.87 19.31 6.36
C CYS A 314 -2.94 18.06 5.46
N GLY A 315 -4.06 17.35 5.43
CA GLY A 315 -4.25 16.15 4.62
C GLY A 315 -3.72 14.85 5.25
N ALA A 316 -3.05 14.90 6.41
CA ALA A 316 -2.52 13.71 7.09
C ALA A 316 -3.61 12.68 7.38
N ILE A 317 -3.28 11.40 7.19
CA ILE A 317 -4.16 10.26 7.48
C ILE A 317 -3.46 9.38 8.52
N TRP A 318 -4.18 8.95 9.56
CA TRP A 318 -3.67 8.03 10.57
C TRP A 318 -4.78 7.12 11.07
N ALA A 319 -4.42 6.01 11.71
CA ALA A 319 -5.37 5.10 12.32
C ALA A 319 -5.11 4.97 13.83
N VAL A 320 -6.18 4.81 14.59
CA VAL A 320 -6.13 4.61 16.04
C VAL A 320 -6.94 3.37 16.40
N HIS A 321 -6.40 2.54 17.28
CA HIS A 321 -7.16 1.41 17.81
C HIS A 321 -8.39 1.91 18.60
N THR A 322 -9.57 1.40 18.29
CA THR A 322 -10.88 1.72 18.86
C THR A 322 -10.89 1.70 20.39
N SER A 323 -10.15 0.78 21.02
CA SER A 323 -10.06 0.72 22.49
C SER A 323 -9.36 1.92 23.12
N LEU A 324 -8.62 2.71 22.34
CA LEU A 324 -7.93 3.90 22.81
C LEU A 324 -8.79 5.17 22.64
N LEU A 325 -9.80 5.13 21.78
CA LEU A 325 -10.76 6.21 21.63
C LEU A 325 -11.73 6.20 22.81
N ARG A 326 -11.61 7.18 23.71
CA ARG A 326 -12.56 7.35 24.82
C ARG A 326 -13.98 7.47 24.25
N ALA A 327 -14.92 6.70 24.79
CA ALA A 327 -16.34 6.92 24.54
C ALA A 327 -16.71 8.34 25.03
N PRO A 328 -17.39 9.15 24.22
CA PRO A 328 -17.90 10.43 24.70
C PRO A 328 -18.96 10.16 25.78
N GLY A 329 -18.75 10.67 27.00
CA GLY A 329 -19.85 10.81 27.98
C GLY A 329 -19.88 9.91 29.22
N ARG A 330 -18.76 9.42 29.76
CA ARG A 330 -18.73 9.00 31.18
C ARG A 330 -17.74 9.85 31.96
N SER A 331 -18.25 10.92 32.56
CA SER A 331 -17.58 11.60 33.66
C SER A 331 -17.43 10.60 34.81
N PHE A 332 -16.22 10.40 35.30
CA PHE A 332 -16.02 9.79 36.61
C PHE A 332 -16.48 10.83 37.65
N SER A 333 -17.76 10.78 38.02
CA SER A 333 -18.24 11.49 39.19
C SER A 333 -17.58 10.90 40.42
N ARG A 334 -16.86 11.75 41.16
CA ARG A 334 -16.38 11.54 42.53
C ARG A 334 -17.34 10.68 43.36
N ARG A 335 -16.89 9.51 43.83
CA ARG A 335 -17.27 8.93 45.13
C ARG A 335 -16.10 8.14 45.71
N LEU A 336 -15.10 8.90 46.14
CA LEU A 336 -14.28 8.53 47.30
C LEU A 336 -15.07 8.98 48.52
N ARG A 337 -15.76 8.07 49.21
CA ARG A 337 -16.13 8.18 50.63
C ARG A 337 -16.73 6.85 51.14
N ARG A 338 -15.95 6.22 52.04
CA ARG A 338 -16.31 5.25 53.09
C ARG A 338 -16.72 3.85 52.56
N THR A 339 -16.18 2.75 53.09
CA THR A 339 -16.07 2.35 54.51
C THR A 339 -14.94 1.31 54.61
N ILE A 340 -13.81 1.59 55.27
CA ILE A 340 -13.39 0.99 56.57
C ILE A 340 -14.48 0.13 57.23
N GLU A 341 -14.43 -1.18 57.01
CA GLU A 341 -14.27 -2.24 58.04
C GLU A 341 -13.85 -3.54 57.36
#